data_AF-A0AAQ1NVF8-F1
#
_entry.id   AF-A0AAQ1NVF8-F1
#
_cell.length_a   1.000
_cell.length_b   1.000
_cell.length_c   1.000
_cell.angle_alpha   90.00
_cell.angle_beta   90.00
_cell.angle_gamma   90.00
#
_symmetry.space_group_name_H-M   'P 1'
#
loop_
_entity.id
_entity.type
_entity.pdbx_description
1 polymer ?
#
loop_
_entity_poly.entity_id
_entity_poly.type
_entity_poly.pdbx_seq_one_letter_code
_entity_poly.pdbx_strand_id
1 'polypeptide(L)'
;MSDKDKNKKFSSAKKRILQEINKENFLFALTLIDREISSGNEDPELYYNFAICCARTDNYKKCVSILEELLEKFPRFGERENSILMIVYALIQNKEYSKALDKCEERLKFQVDDLKILSMKAFALEKSGKVAEAIEIHKRILRLRPDYKNSLNSLGYLLLNQKKPNPEEWKLAVDCLKSVLKNEPDNPAYLDSFGVLLFKSGKKEEAVLAFKKALLKSPTHPEILRHIEKAEDST
;
A
#
# COMPACT_ATOMS: atom_id res chain seq x y z
N MET A 1 35.43 27.17 -9.91
CA MET A 1 35.05 26.66 -8.57
C MET A 1 35.75 25.32 -8.39
N SER A 2 36.53 25.12 -7.32
CA SER A 2 37.31 23.90 -7.13
C SER A 2 36.40 22.68 -6.86
N ASP A 3 36.88 21.46 -7.09
CA ASP A 3 36.08 20.24 -6.81
C ASP A 3 35.74 20.09 -5.33
N LYS A 4 36.58 20.61 -4.43
CA LYS A 4 36.30 20.68 -2.99
C LYS A 4 35.11 21.61 -2.69
N ASP A 5 35.02 22.75 -3.37
CA ASP A 5 33.93 23.70 -3.19
C ASP A 5 32.60 23.18 -3.74
N LYS A 6 32.65 22.45 -4.88
CA LYS A 6 31.48 21.76 -5.45
C LYS A 6 30.95 20.68 -4.50
N ASN A 7 31.82 19.82 -3.99
CA ASN A 7 31.42 18.75 -3.07
C ASN A 7 30.84 19.29 -1.76
N LYS A 8 31.41 20.38 -1.22
CA LYS A 8 30.88 21.04 -0.02
C LYS A 8 29.51 21.67 -0.28
N LYS A 9 29.31 22.31 -1.44
CA LYS A 9 28.02 22.88 -1.85
C LYS A 9 26.94 21.80 -1.97
N PHE A 10 27.23 20.69 -2.65
CA PHE A 10 26.29 19.57 -2.80
C PHE A 10 25.93 18.93 -1.46
N SER A 11 26.91 18.76 -0.56
CA SER A 11 26.66 18.27 0.80
C SER A 11 25.70 19.19 1.59
N SER A 12 25.87 20.52 1.47
CA SER A 12 24.97 21.49 2.10
C SER A 12 23.56 21.47 1.51
N ALA A 13 23.42 21.27 0.21
CA ALA A 13 22.13 21.22 -0.46
C ALA A 13 21.31 19.98 -0.04
N LYS A 14 21.93 18.80 -0.02
CA LYS A 14 21.30 17.56 0.45
C LYS A 14 20.74 17.68 1.88
N LYS A 15 21.52 18.28 2.80
CA LYS A 15 21.07 18.50 4.18
C LYS A 15 19.81 19.38 4.23
N ARG A 16 19.76 20.43 3.41
CA ARG A 16 18.57 21.30 3.32
C ARG A 16 17.37 20.56 2.75
N ILE A 17 17.56 19.77 1.69
CA ILE A 17 16.49 18.94 1.09
C ILE A 17 15.88 18.02 2.15
N LEU A 18 16.71 17.26 2.88
CA LEU A 18 16.24 16.35 3.92
C LEU A 18 15.51 17.08 5.05
N GLN A 19 15.96 18.29 5.42
CA GLN A 19 15.27 19.12 6.40
C GLN A 19 13.86 19.51 5.95
N GLU A 20 13.69 19.89 4.68
CA GLU A 20 12.38 20.25 4.13
C GLU A 20 11.47 19.03 4.01
N ILE A 21 12.00 17.86 3.63
CA ILE A 21 11.26 16.58 3.63
C ILE A 21 10.77 16.25 5.04
N ASN A 22 11.62 16.37 6.05
CA ASN A 22 11.27 16.10 7.45
C ASN A 22 10.22 17.08 8.01
N LYS A 23 10.12 18.29 7.43
CA LYS A 23 9.07 19.27 7.73
C LYS A 23 7.81 19.07 6.88
N GLU A 24 7.77 18.03 6.05
CA GLU A 24 6.70 17.76 5.09
C GLU A 24 6.51 18.86 4.02
N ASN A 25 7.54 19.68 3.79
CA ASN A 25 7.55 20.72 2.75
C ASN A 25 7.90 20.11 1.37
N PHE A 26 7.15 19.09 0.94
CA PHE A 26 7.50 18.25 -0.22
C PHE A 26 7.59 19.05 -1.53
N LEU A 27 6.69 20.01 -1.77
CA LEU A 27 6.74 20.85 -2.97
C LEU A 27 8.02 21.69 -3.01
N PHE A 28 8.43 22.24 -1.86
CA PHE A 28 9.67 23.01 -1.80
C PHE A 28 10.90 22.11 -1.93
N ALA A 29 10.89 20.94 -1.29
CA ALA A 29 11.94 19.93 -1.47
C ALA A 29 12.11 19.55 -2.95
N LEU A 30 11.02 19.35 -3.70
CA LEU A 30 11.06 19.09 -5.14
C LEU A 30 11.80 20.20 -5.90
N THR A 31 11.51 21.48 -5.62
CA THR A 31 12.21 22.60 -6.30
C THR A 31 13.71 22.63 -5.99
N LEU A 32 14.10 22.26 -4.77
CA LEU A 32 15.51 22.19 -4.38
C LEU A 32 16.21 21.02 -5.08
N ILE A 33 15.57 19.86 -5.15
CA ILE A 33 16.12 18.68 -5.81
C ILE A 33 16.26 18.91 -7.32
N ASP A 34 15.22 19.46 -7.97
CA ASP A 34 15.21 19.75 -9.41
C ASP A 34 16.36 20.68 -9.80
N ARG A 35 16.64 21.70 -8.98
CA ARG A 35 17.79 22.60 -9.14
C ARG A 35 19.12 21.85 -9.04
N GLU A 36 19.26 20.92 -8.11
CA GLU A 36 20.49 20.14 -7.93
C GLU A 36 20.73 19.22 -9.13
N ILE A 37 19.71 18.46 -9.56
CA ILE A 37 19.79 17.57 -10.73
C ILE A 37 20.10 18.38 -11.99
N SER A 38 19.43 19.52 -12.19
CA SER A 38 19.67 20.42 -13.34
C SER A 38 21.07 21.03 -13.36
N SER A 39 21.73 21.10 -12.19
CA SER A 39 23.12 21.56 -12.08
C SER A 39 24.16 20.48 -12.38
N GLY A 40 23.72 19.28 -12.76
CA GLY A 40 24.56 18.11 -13.05
C GLY A 40 24.89 17.27 -11.83
N ASN A 41 24.14 17.40 -10.72
CA ASN A 41 24.33 16.55 -9.56
C ASN A 41 23.64 15.20 -9.78
N GLU A 42 24.43 14.19 -10.14
CA GLU A 42 23.96 12.83 -10.44
C GLU A 42 23.95 11.91 -9.20
N ASP A 43 23.60 12.44 -8.03
CA ASP A 43 23.48 11.63 -6.82
C ASP A 43 22.18 10.80 -6.82
N PRO A 44 22.22 9.45 -6.75
CA PRO A 44 21.01 8.62 -6.75
C PRO A 44 20.06 8.94 -5.58
N GLU A 45 20.56 9.39 -4.43
CA GLU A 45 19.71 9.80 -3.31
C GLU A 45 18.82 10.99 -3.65
N LEU A 46 19.24 11.87 -4.57
CA LEU A 46 18.38 12.98 -5.02
C LEU A 46 17.18 12.46 -5.81
N TYR A 47 17.38 11.51 -6.73
CA TYR A 47 16.30 10.89 -7.48
C TYR A 47 15.35 10.13 -6.56
N TYR A 48 15.88 9.38 -5.59
CA TYR A 48 15.07 8.65 -4.63
C TYR A 48 14.22 9.58 -3.76
N ASN A 49 14.81 10.65 -3.24
CA ASN A 49 14.08 11.68 -2.49
C ASN A 49 13.08 12.45 -3.36
N PHE A 50 13.38 12.68 -4.64
CA PHE A 50 12.45 13.28 -5.60
C PHE A 50 11.22 12.38 -5.74
N ALA A 51 11.41 11.08 -5.94
CA ALA A 51 10.32 10.12 -6.05
C ALA A 51 9.46 10.06 -4.78
N ILE A 52 10.08 10.06 -3.59
CA ILE A 52 9.35 10.15 -2.31
C ILE A 52 8.47 11.41 -2.30
N CYS A 53 9.03 12.57 -2.63
CA CYS A 53 8.26 13.81 -2.64
C CYS A 53 7.11 13.76 -3.64
N CYS A 54 7.35 13.22 -4.85
CA CYS A 54 6.30 13.01 -5.85
C CYS A 54 5.17 12.12 -5.32
N ALA A 55 5.49 11.01 -4.66
CA ALA A 55 4.49 10.12 -4.07
C ALA A 55 3.69 10.81 -2.95
N ARG A 56 4.34 11.66 -2.16
CA ARG A 56 3.70 12.43 -1.07
C ARG A 56 2.81 13.57 -1.57
N THR A 57 3.02 14.03 -2.81
CA THR A 57 2.18 15.05 -3.46
C THR A 57 1.27 14.46 -4.54
N ASP A 58 0.97 13.15 -4.45
CA ASP A 58 0.11 12.41 -5.39
C ASP A 58 0.54 12.46 -6.87
N ASN A 59 1.78 12.85 -7.16
CA ASN A 59 2.34 12.85 -8.51
C ASN A 59 2.93 11.49 -8.86
N TYR A 60 2.05 10.48 -8.88
CA TYR A 60 2.44 9.08 -9.04
C TYR A 60 3.09 8.78 -10.39
N LYS A 61 2.63 9.43 -11.48
CA LYS A 61 3.25 9.28 -12.81
C LYS A 61 4.71 9.73 -12.80
N LYS A 62 5.00 10.90 -12.21
CA LYS A 62 6.37 11.40 -12.12
C LYS A 62 7.20 10.54 -11.17
N CYS A 63 6.63 10.10 -10.05
CA CYS A 63 7.28 9.15 -9.14
C CYS A 63 7.79 7.90 -9.88
N VAL A 64 6.94 7.26 -10.67
CA VAL A 64 7.34 6.07 -11.46
C VAL A 64 8.49 6.41 -12.41
N SER A 65 8.35 7.46 -13.22
CA SER A 65 9.38 7.83 -14.20
C SER A 65 10.75 8.10 -13.56
N ILE A 66 10.79 8.76 -12.40
CA ILE A 66 12.03 9.10 -11.70
C ILE A 66 12.67 7.84 -11.09
N LEU A 67 11.88 6.92 -10.55
CA LEU A 67 12.40 5.66 -10.00
C LEU A 67 12.90 4.73 -11.10
N GLU A 68 12.23 4.68 -12.25
CA GLU A 68 12.71 3.92 -13.41
C GLU A 68 14.05 4.49 -13.91
N GLU A 69 14.16 5.81 -14.06
CA GLU A 69 15.39 6.50 -14.43
C GLU A 69 16.52 6.24 -13.40
N LEU A 70 16.21 6.31 -12.10
CA LEU A 70 17.15 5.99 -11.01
C LEU A 70 17.68 4.56 -11.13
N LEU A 71 16.81 3.58 -11.36
CA LEU A 71 17.20 2.17 -11.41
C LEU A 71 17.93 1.78 -12.70
N GLU A 72 17.72 2.54 -13.78
CA GLU A 72 18.47 2.44 -15.04
C GLU A 72 19.87 3.03 -14.89
N LYS A 73 19.98 4.27 -14.40
CA LYS A 73 21.27 4.98 -14.21
C LYS A 73 22.13 4.35 -13.11
N PHE A 74 21.51 3.87 -12.05
CA PHE A 74 22.20 3.33 -10.86
C PHE A 74 21.74 1.91 -10.53
N PRO A 75 22.12 0.89 -11.32
CA PRO A 75 21.63 -0.49 -11.14
C PRO A 75 21.92 -1.10 -9.76
N ARG A 76 22.97 -0.62 -9.07
CA ARG A 76 23.42 -1.07 -7.75
C ARG A 76 22.98 -0.14 -6.59
N PHE A 77 21.99 0.71 -6.81
CA PHE A 77 21.47 1.59 -5.77
C PHE A 77 20.95 0.78 -4.55
N GLY A 78 21.30 1.21 -3.34
CA GLY A 78 21.03 0.46 -2.11
C GLY A 78 19.55 0.26 -1.83
N GLU A 79 18.71 1.25 -2.12
CA GLU A 79 17.26 1.22 -1.91
C GLU A 79 16.49 0.67 -3.12
N ARG A 80 17.10 -0.22 -3.92
CA ARG A 80 16.50 -0.77 -5.14
C ARG A 80 15.17 -1.48 -4.86
N GLU A 81 15.10 -2.28 -3.80
CA GLU A 81 13.89 -3.03 -3.45
C GLU A 81 12.76 -2.10 -3.03
N ASN A 82 13.07 -1.10 -2.20
CA ASN A 82 12.12 -0.07 -1.78
C ASN A 82 11.66 0.80 -2.97
N SER A 83 12.55 1.07 -3.92
CA SER A 83 12.21 1.77 -5.18
C SER A 83 11.20 0.96 -6.01
N ILE A 84 11.40 -0.36 -6.15
CA ILE A 84 10.45 -1.22 -6.88
C ILE A 84 9.09 -1.25 -6.17
N LEU A 85 9.07 -1.38 -4.83
CA LEU A 85 7.83 -1.32 -4.06
C LEU A 85 7.09 0.01 -4.26
N MET A 86 7.83 1.13 -4.28
CA MET A 86 7.26 2.46 -4.50
C MET A 86 6.73 2.64 -5.92
N ILE A 87 7.41 2.09 -6.94
CA ILE A 87 6.90 2.03 -8.32
C ILE A 87 5.56 1.30 -8.34
N VAL A 88 5.49 0.09 -7.77
CA VAL A 88 4.26 -0.72 -7.75
C VAL A 88 3.14 0.03 -7.05
N TYR A 89 3.42 0.60 -5.87
CA TYR A 89 2.45 1.41 -5.14
C TYR A 89 1.94 2.60 -5.96
N ALA A 90 2.84 3.38 -6.57
CA ALA A 90 2.48 4.53 -7.39
C ALA A 90 1.63 4.14 -8.61
N LEU A 91 1.96 3.02 -9.27
CA LEU A 91 1.15 2.47 -10.36
C LEU A 91 -0.27 2.11 -9.90
N ILE A 92 -0.42 1.49 -8.72
CA ILE A 92 -1.73 1.17 -8.15
C ILE A 92 -2.53 2.45 -7.85
N GLN A 93 -1.92 3.46 -7.24
CA GLN A 93 -2.60 4.73 -6.95
C GLN A 93 -3.02 5.47 -8.22
N ASN A 94 -2.21 5.39 -9.27
CA ASN A 94 -2.55 5.92 -10.60
C ASN A 94 -3.50 5.01 -11.40
N LYS A 95 -4.03 3.93 -10.80
CA LYS A 95 -4.94 2.94 -11.40
C LYS A 95 -4.36 2.18 -12.61
N GLU A 96 -3.03 2.17 -12.76
CA GLU A 96 -2.30 1.42 -13.79
C GLU A 96 -2.05 -0.03 -13.34
N TYR A 97 -3.13 -0.74 -13.00
CA TYR A 97 -3.02 -2.04 -12.34
C TYR A 97 -2.29 -3.10 -13.17
N SER A 98 -2.44 -3.09 -14.51
CA SER A 98 -1.70 -4.03 -15.37
C SER A 98 -0.19 -3.88 -15.21
N LYS A 99 0.32 -2.65 -15.29
CA LYS A 99 1.75 -2.37 -15.13
C LYS A 99 2.24 -2.70 -13.72
N ALA A 100 1.42 -2.44 -12.70
CA ALA A 100 1.74 -2.82 -11.33
C ALA A 100 1.92 -4.34 -11.19
N LEU A 101 1.02 -5.12 -11.81
CA LEU A 101 1.09 -6.59 -11.82
C LEU A 101 2.31 -7.08 -12.60
N ASP A 102 2.58 -6.54 -13.79
CA ASP A 102 3.76 -6.88 -14.58
C ASP A 102 5.04 -6.65 -13.76
N LYS A 103 5.11 -5.51 -13.05
CA LYS A 103 6.25 -5.19 -12.20
C LYS A 103 6.40 -6.12 -10.99
N CYS A 104 5.28 -6.55 -10.41
CA CYS A 104 5.29 -7.59 -9.37
C CYS A 104 5.82 -8.90 -9.92
N GLU A 105 5.35 -9.35 -11.08
CA GLU A 105 5.79 -10.62 -11.69
C GLU A 105 7.27 -10.59 -12.07
N GLU A 106 7.76 -9.48 -12.64
CA GLU A 106 9.19 -9.27 -12.87
C GLU A 106 10.01 -9.49 -11.61
N ARG A 107 9.59 -8.88 -10.49
CA ARG A 107 10.30 -9.02 -9.21
C ARG A 107 10.19 -10.44 -8.64
N LEU A 108 9.03 -11.07 -8.72
CA LEU A 108 8.79 -12.42 -8.21
C LEU A 108 9.57 -13.49 -8.99
N LYS A 109 10.01 -13.24 -10.24
CA LYS A 109 10.94 -14.12 -10.95
C LYS A 109 12.30 -14.26 -10.24
N PHE A 110 12.75 -13.21 -9.56
CA PHE A 110 14.02 -13.21 -8.82
C PHE A 110 13.86 -13.66 -7.38
N GLN A 111 12.75 -13.28 -6.74
CA GLN A 111 12.45 -13.67 -5.36
C GLN A 111 10.98 -14.10 -5.25
N VAL A 112 10.77 -15.40 -5.44
CA VAL A 112 9.44 -16.00 -5.59
C VAL A 112 8.55 -15.73 -4.38
N ASP A 113 9.08 -15.75 -3.16
CA ASP A 113 8.31 -15.63 -1.91
C ASP A 113 8.53 -14.29 -1.18
N ASP A 114 8.78 -13.21 -1.92
CA ASP A 114 8.80 -11.85 -1.36
C ASP A 114 7.41 -11.43 -0.89
N LEU A 115 7.16 -11.54 0.42
CA LEU A 115 5.87 -11.22 1.04
C LEU A 115 5.42 -9.76 0.79
N LYS A 116 6.35 -8.81 0.66
CA LYS A 116 5.99 -7.40 0.40
C LYS A 116 5.43 -7.27 -1.01
N ILE A 117 6.07 -7.91 -1.99
CA ILE A 117 5.64 -7.90 -3.39
C ILE A 117 4.36 -8.70 -3.58
N LEU A 118 4.23 -9.86 -2.94
CA LEU A 118 2.97 -10.63 -2.94
C LEU A 118 1.82 -9.79 -2.37
N SER A 119 2.06 -9.02 -1.30
CA SER A 119 1.04 -8.14 -0.73
C SER A 119 0.64 -7.02 -1.69
N MET A 120 1.61 -6.40 -2.39
CA MET A 120 1.32 -5.40 -3.41
C MET A 120 0.56 -5.99 -4.62
N LYS A 121 0.92 -7.21 -5.03
CA LYS A 121 0.22 -7.95 -6.08
C LYS A 121 -1.23 -8.23 -5.70
N ALA A 122 -1.47 -8.72 -4.48
CA ALA A 122 -2.83 -8.94 -3.97
C ALA A 122 -3.62 -7.63 -3.98
N PHE A 123 -3.04 -6.54 -3.48
CA PHE A 123 -3.68 -5.23 -3.46
C PHE A 123 -4.01 -4.69 -4.86
N ALA A 124 -3.13 -4.88 -5.84
CA ALA A 124 -3.40 -4.52 -7.24
C ALA A 124 -4.55 -5.36 -7.85
N LEU A 125 -4.61 -6.65 -7.54
CA LEU A 125 -5.69 -7.55 -7.97
C LEU A 125 -7.03 -7.14 -7.35
N GLU A 126 -7.06 -6.81 -6.06
CA GLU A 126 -8.24 -6.30 -5.37
C GLU A 126 -8.75 -5.01 -6.04
N LYS A 127 -7.86 -4.03 -6.26
CA LYS A 127 -8.23 -2.72 -6.84
C LYS A 127 -8.63 -2.81 -8.32
N SER A 128 -8.16 -3.81 -9.04
CA SER A 128 -8.58 -4.10 -10.42
C SER A 128 -9.83 -4.98 -10.52
N GLY A 129 -10.41 -5.41 -9.40
CA GLY A 129 -11.61 -6.26 -9.37
C GLY A 129 -11.35 -7.74 -9.66
N LYS A 130 -10.08 -8.16 -9.77
CA LYS A 130 -9.65 -9.56 -9.96
C LYS A 130 -9.66 -10.33 -8.65
N VAL A 131 -10.84 -10.38 -8.02
CA VAL A 131 -11.02 -10.89 -6.64
C VAL A 131 -10.57 -12.34 -6.47
N ALA A 132 -10.86 -13.21 -7.44
CA ALA A 132 -10.47 -14.63 -7.36
C ALA A 132 -8.94 -14.80 -7.34
N GLU A 133 -8.22 -14.06 -8.18
CA GLU A 133 -6.76 -14.06 -8.20
C GLU A 133 -6.19 -13.49 -6.89
N ALA A 134 -6.77 -12.41 -6.36
CA ALA A 134 -6.35 -11.82 -5.07
C ALA A 134 -6.46 -12.81 -3.91
N ILE A 135 -7.58 -13.57 -3.85
CA ILE A 135 -7.80 -14.63 -2.85
C ILE A 135 -6.68 -15.67 -2.91
N GLU A 136 -6.28 -16.11 -4.09
CA GLU A 136 -5.20 -17.11 -4.24
C GLU A 136 -3.84 -16.56 -3.82
N ILE A 137 -3.56 -15.27 -4.06
CA ILE A 137 -2.35 -14.63 -3.56
C ILE A 137 -2.38 -14.52 -2.02
N HIS A 138 -3.50 -14.15 -1.41
CA HIS A 138 -3.59 -14.13 0.06
C HIS A 138 -3.44 -15.51 0.68
N LYS A 139 -4.08 -16.55 0.11
CA LYS A 139 -3.86 -17.94 0.53
C LYS A 139 -2.39 -18.32 0.41
N ARG A 140 -1.71 -17.91 -0.66
CA ARG A 140 -0.26 -18.12 -0.81
C ARG A 140 0.55 -17.42 0.28
N ILE A 141 0.26 -16.14 0.56
CA ILE A 141 0.91 -15.40 1.65
C ILE A 141 0.72 -16.13 2.99
N LEU A 142 -0.48 -16.64 3.27
CA LEU A 142 -0.78 -17.34 4.53
C LEU A 142 -0.16 -18.74 4.61
N ARG A 143 0.09 -19.41 3.47
CA ARG A 143 0.92 -20.63 3.46
C ARG A 143 2.37 -20.35 3.84
N LEU A 144 2.91 -19.21 3.43
CA LEU A 144 4.28 -18.78 3.75
C LEU A 144 4.40 -18.21 5.17
N ARG A 145 3.36 -17.47 5.61
CA ARG A 145 3.30 -16.80 6.92
C ARG A 145 1.85 -16.80 7.43
N PRO A 146 1.45 -17.82 8.23
CA PRO A 146 0.07 -18.00 8.68
C PRO A 146 -0.49 -16.87 9.54
N ASP A 147 0.37 -16.10 10.22
CA ASP A 147 0.01 -15.00 11.12
C ASP A 147 0.04 -13.63 10.42
N TYR A 148 0.14 -13.59 9.08
CA TYR A 148 0.19 -12.34 8.33
C TYR A 148 -1.16 -11.61 8.35
N LYS A 149 -1.35 -10.77 9.37
CA LYS A 149 -2.63 -10.14 9.74
C LYS A 149 -3.34 -9.43 8.58
N ASN A 150 -2.60 -8.70 7.76
CA ASN A 150 -3.18 -8.01 6.60
C ASN A 150 -3.82 -9.01 5.61
N SER A 151 -3.15 -10.13 5.32
CA SER A 151 -3.72 -11.17 4.46
C SER A 151 -4.85 -11.94 5.13
N LEU A 152 -4.81 -12.16 6.45
CA LEU A 152 -5.94 -12.76 7.17
C LEU A 152 -7.19 -11.87 7.04
N ASN A 153 -7.05 -10.57 7.29
CA ASN A 153 -8.16 -9.63 7.17
C ASN A 153 -8.68 -9.54 5.72
N SER A 154 -7.80 -9.31 4.75
CA SER A 154 -8.18 -9.21 3.34
C SER A 154 -8.82 -10.50 2.83
N LEU A 155 -8.25 -11.67 3.13
CA LEU A 155 -8.85 -12.94 2.73
C LEU A 155 -10.25 -13.11 3.33
N GLY A 156 -10.41 -12.86 4.63
CA GLY A 156 -11.72 -12.95 5.28
C GLY A 156 -12.75 -12.01 4.65
N TYR A 157 -12.38 -10.74 4.44
CA TYR A 157 -13.25 -9.75 3.81
C TYR A 157 -13.64 -10.14 2.37
N LEU A 158 -12.65 -10.52 1.54
CA LEU A 158 -12.88 -10.88 0.14
C LEU A 158 -13.77 -12.12 0.00
N LEU A 159 -13.56 -13.15 0.84
CA LEU A 159 -14.39 -14.35 0.85
C LEU A 159 -15.86 -14.02 1.18
N LEU A 160 -16.10 -13.12 2.13
CA LEU A 160 -17.46 -12.70 2.48
C LEU A 160 -18.13 -11.88 1.38
N ASN A 161 -17.36 -11.08 0.64
CA ASN A 161 -17.89 -10.20 -0.39
C ASN A 161 -18.09 -10.88 -1.75
N GLN A 162 -17.76 -12.17 -1.86
CA GLN A 162 -18.16 -12.98 -3.01
C GLN A 162 -19.69 -13.07 -3.12
N LYS A 163 -20.22 -13.23 -4.35
CA LYS A 163 -21.67 -13.34 -4.58
C LYS A 163 -22.27 -14.58 -3.92
N LYS A 164 -21.53 -15.68 -3.84
CA LYS A 164 -21.97 -16.98 -3.30
C LYS A 164 -20.78 -17.72 -2.67
N PRO A 165 -20.32 -17.35 -1.46
CA PRO A 165 -19.31 -18.13 -0.77
C PRO A 165 -19.85 -19.52 -0.43
N ASN A 166 -19.05 -20.55 -0.66
CA ASN A 166 -19.40 -21.90 -0.22
C ASN A 166 -19.22 -22.02 1.32
N PRO A 167 -19.78 -23.07 1.97
CA PRO A 167 -19.69 -23.21 3.43
C PRO A 167 -18.26 -23.27 3.99
N GLU A 168 -17.30 -23.81 3.23
CA GLU A 168 -15.90 -23.89 3.63
C GLU A 168 -15.21 -22.53 3.56
N GLU A 169 -15.45 -21.77 2.49
CA GLU A 169 -14.99 -20.39 2.34
C GLU A 169 -15.58 -19.48 3.41
N TRP A 170 -16.86 -19.65 3.72
CA TRP A 170 -17.50 -18.93 4.81
C TRP A 170 -16.83 -19.22 6.15
N LYS A 171 -16.60 -20.50 6.47
CA LYS A 171 -15.89 -20.90 7.69
C LYS A 171 -14.49 -20.33 7.74
N LEU A 172 -13.74 -20.43 6.64
CA LEU A 172 -12.40 -19.85 6.53
C LEU A 172 -12.41 -18.34 6.74
N ALA A 173 -13.40 -17.63 6.21
CA ALA A 173 -13.53 -16.20 6.41
C ALA A 173 -13.77 -15.84 7.89
N VAL A 174 -14.66 -16.57 8.57
CA VAL A 174 -14.91 -16.43 10.00
C VAL A 174 -13.63 -16.67 10.80
N ASP A 175 -12.89 -17.73 10.51
CA ASP A 175 -11.67 -18.09 11.22
C ASP A 175 -10.57 -17.02 11.03
N CYS A 176 -10.39 -16.53 9.80
CA CYS A 176 -9.44 -15.46 9.51
C CYS A 176 -9.76 -14.18 10.29
N LEU A 177 -11.02 -13.73 10.26
CA LEU A 177 -11.44 -12.48 10.91
C LEU A 177 -11.38 -12.57 12.43
N LYS A 178 -11.79 -13.71 13.01
CA LYS A 178 -11.65 -13.95 14.46
C LYS A 178 -10.20 -13.96 14.89
N SER A 179 -9.29 -14.51 14.08
CA SER A 179 -7.86 -14.54 14.37
C SER A 179 -7.27 -13.13 14.48
N VAL A 180 -7.54 -12.24 13.51
CA VAL A 180 -7.01 -10.86 13.56
C VAL A 180 -7.64 -10.05 14.68
N LEU A 181 -8.94 -10.19 14.92
CA LEU A 181 -9.64 -9.44 15.98
C LEU A 181 -9.23 -9.90 17.39
N LYS A 182 -8.91 -11.19 17.58
CA LYS A 182 -8.35 -11.70 18.84
C LYS A 182 -7.01 -11.02 19.18
N ASN A 183 -6.18 -10.78 18.18
CA ASN A 183 -4.86 -10.19 18.37
C ASN A 183 -4.91 -8.65 18.47
N GLU A 184 -5.77 -8.01 17.69
CA GLU A 184 -5.92 -6.55 17.64
C GLU A 184 -7.41 -6.17 17.67
N PRO A 185 -8.05 -6.18 18.85
CA PRO A 185 -9.50 -6.00 18.98
C PRO A 185 -9.98 -4.59 18.62
N ASP A 186 -9.08 -3.61 18.65
CA ASP A 186 -9.37 -2.19 18.37
C ASP A 186 -8.93 -1.73 16.99
N ASN A 187 -8.43 -2.63 16.13
CA ASN A 187 -8.02 -2.26 14.78
C ASN A 187 -9.25 -1.91 13.92
N PRO A 188 -9.36 -0.69 13.37
CA PRO A 188 -10.55 -0.25 12.63
C PRO A 188 -10.84 -1.13 11.42
N ALA A 189 -9.82 -1.55 10.66
CA ALA A 189 -10.04 -2.40 9.48
C ALA A 189 -10.57 -3.78 9.85
N TYR A 190 -10.14 -4.32 11.00
CA TYR A 190 -10.57 -5.66 11.44
C TYR A 190 -11.99 -5.61 12.02
N LEU A 191 -12.31 -4.55 12.76
CA LEU A 191 -13.67 -4.28 13.24
C LEU A 191 -14.64 -4.07 12.08
N ASP A 192 -14.24 -3.36 11.03
CA ASP A 192 -15.05 -3.17 9.82
C ASP A 192 -15.33 -4.50 9.11
N SER A 193 -14.28 -5.29 8.81
CA SER A 193 -14.47 -6.62 8.20
C SER A 193 -15.34 -7.55 9.05
N PHE A 194 -15.19 -7.49 10.38
CA PHE A 194 -16.03 -8.27 11.29
C PHE A 194 -17.48 -7.77 11.32
N GLY A 195 -17.72 -6.46 11.21
CA GLY A 195 -19.04 -5.90 11.01
C GLY A 195 -19.70 -6.44 9.73
N VAL A 196 -18.95 -6.54 8.62
CA VAL A 196 -19.45 -7.14 7.37
C VAL A 196 -19.85 -8.61 7.56
N LEU A 197 -19.07 -9.38 8.32
CA LEU A 197 -19.40 -10.76 8.69
C LEU A 197 -20.72 -10.83 9.48
N LEU A 198 -20.87 -10.00 10.51
CA LEU A 198 -22.08 -9.94 11.35
C LEU A 198 -23.30 -9.57 10.51
N PHE A 199 -23.17 -8.56 9.64
CA PHE A 199 -24.23 -8.11 8.75
C PHE A 199 -24.71 -9.23 7.82
N LYS A 200 -23.78 -9.93 7.17
CA LYS A 200 -24.10 -11.07 6.29
C LYS A 200 -24.64 -12.28 7.04
N SER A 201 -24.39 -12.37 8.34
CA SER A 201 -24.96 -13.37 9.26
C SER A 201 -26.35 -12.99 9.78
N GLY A 202 -26.92 -11.85 9.35
CA GLY A 202 -28.21 -11.34 9.80
C GLY A 202 -28.20 -10.66 11.17
N LYS A 203 -27.03 -10.52 11.80
CA LYS A 203 -26.85 -9.86 13.10
C LYS A 203 -26.65 -8.35 12.90
N LYS A 204 -27.67 -7.66 12.39
CA LYS A 204 -27.56 -6.28 11.91
C LYS A 204 -27.19 -5.29 13.02
N GLU A 205 -27.80 -5.41 14.20
CA GLU A 205 -27.55 -4.52 15.33
C GLU A 205 -26.09 -4.66 15.82
N GLU A 206 -25.60 -5.90 15.94
CA GLU A 206 -24.20 -6.18 16.28
C GLU A 206 -23.24 -5.61 15.22
N ALA A 207 -23.60 -5.71 13.94
CA ALA A 207 -22.81 -5.17 12.83
C ALA A 207 -22.69 -3.64 12.92
N VAL A 208 -23.80 -2.92 13.11
CA VAL A 208 -23.81 -1.46 13.27
C VAL A 208 -22.93 -1.03 14.47
N LEU A 209 -22.98 -1.76 15.59
CA LEU A 209 -22.10 -1.50 16.73
C LEU A 209 -20.63 -1.71 16.39
N ALA A 210 -20.29 -2.77 15.65
CA ALA A 210 -18.92 -3.03 15.20
C ALA A 210 -18.42 -1.93 14.26
N PHE A 211 -19.22 -1.52 13.27
CA PHE A 211 -18.88 -0.44 12.35
C PHE A 211 -18.71 0.90 13.08
N LYS A 212 -19.59 1.22 14.04
CA LYS A 212 -19.46 2.44 14.86
C LYS A 212 -18.16 2.43 15.68
N LYS A 213 -17.77 1.30 16.25
CA LYS A 213 -16.46 1.15 16.92
C LYS A 213 -15.30 1.35 15.96
N ALA A 214 -15.38 0.80 14.75
CA ALA A 214 -14.37 1.00 13.72
C ALA A 214 -14.25 2.48 13.33
N LEU A 215 -15.40 3.16 13.14
CA LEU A 215 -15.45 4.58 12.81
C LEU A 215 -14.87 5.46 13.93
N LEU A 216 -15.12 5.15 15.21
CA LEU A 216 -14.49 5.88 16.32
C LEU A 216 -12.96 5.87 16.26
N LYS A 217 -12.36 4.80 15.72
CA LYS A 217 -10.90 4.68 15.54
C LYS A 217 -10.42 5.26 14.21
N SER A 218 -11.30 5.41 13.23
CA SER A 218 -11.02 5.99 11.90
C SER A 218 -12.18 6.88 11.44
N PRO A 219 -12.32 8.10 11.99
CA PRO A 219 -13.57 8.90 11.92
C PRO A 219 -13.98 9.38 10.53
N THR A 220 -13.12 9.23 9.53
CA THR A 220 -13.34 9.73 8.16
C THR A 220 -13.19 8.64 7.11
N HIS A 221 -13.25 7.35 7.48
CA HIS A 221 -13.07 6.26 6.54
C HIS A 221 -14.34 6.02 5.69
N PRO A 222 -14.34 6.31 4.37
CA PRO A 222 -15.58 6.32 3.57
C PRO A 222 -16.26 4.95 3.48
N GLU A 223 -15.48 3.86 3.40
CA GLU A 223 -16.07 2.51 3.32
C GLU A 223 -16.81 2.12 4.60
N ILE A 224 -16.33 2.54 5.78
CA ILE A 224 -16.98 2.23 7.06
C ILE A 224 -18.32 2.95 7.14
N LEU A 225 -18.35 4.23 6.73
CA LEU A 225 -19.59 5.02 6.64
C LEU A 225 -20.62 4.34 5.72
N ARG A 226 -20.19 3.91 4.52
CA ARG A 226 -21.07 3.18 3.59
C ARG A 226 -21.60 1.86 4.19
N HIS A 227 -20.79 1.15 4.98
CA HIS A 227 -21.25 -0.06 5.66
C HIS A 227 -22.30 0.24 6.75
N ILE A 228 -22.15 1.35 7.47
CA ILE A 228 -23.17 1.81 8.45
C ILE A 228 -24.47 2.15 7.73
N GLU A 229 -24.41 3.02 6.71
CA GLU A 229 -25.58 3.44 5.92
C GLU A 229 -26.34 2.21 5.39
N LYS A 230 -25.62 1.28 4.74
CA LYS A 230 -26.22 0.05 4.22
C LYS A 230 -26.85 -0.82 5.31
N ALA A 231 -26.25 -0.87 6.49
CA ALA A 231 -26.75 -1.68 7.59
C ALA A 231 -28.02 -1.07 8.20
N GLU A 232 -28.04 0.26 8.34
CA GLU A 232 -29.18 1.02 8.87
C GLU A 232 -30.34 1.10 7.86
N ASP A 233 -30.09 1.26 6.56
CA ASP A 233 -31.14 1.30 5.51
C ASP A 233 -31.86 -0.03 5.30
N SER A 234 -31.29 -1.12 5.81
CA SER A 234 -31.82 -2.47 5.62
C SER A 234 -32.82 -2.90 6.70
N THR A 235 -33.16 -2.03 7.66
CA THR A 235 -34.19 -2.25 8.70
C THR A 235 -35.55 -1.75 8.25
#